data_AF-A0A316YLG9-F1
#
_entry.id   AF-A0A316YLG9-F1
#
_cell.length_a   1.000
_cell.length_b   1.000
_cell.length_c   1.000
_cell.angle_alpha   90.00
_cell.angle_beta   90.00
_cell.angle_gamma   90.00
#
_symmetry.space_group_name_H-M   'P 1'
#
loop_
_entity.id
_entity.type
_entity.pdbx_description
1 polymer ?
#
loop_
_entity_poly.entity_id
_entity_poly.type
_entity_poly.pdbx_seq_one_letter_code
_entity_poly.pdbx_strand_id
1 'polypeptide(L)'
;MDSSSEQHATLQSTSDRQIQVKLEGGSEEDAKREDVITLIEQDLSLLLRILTSSIHYISTRSSMVQLSDSIPLSRPTGAAGAYANSNMVERATMKESIDELTDDLIQKAKDIETLVDRLPVTQDEEAFQRELQGLDEEMKVANEEYRSALQEAKELKAQVDVLLKQLCDDHQSTRAALANVSSLESSSSSSLHQQTNNEQSNGKKAKR
;
A
#
# COMPACT_ATOMS: atom_id res chain seq x y z
N MET A 1 2.41 43.65 1.26
CA MET A 1 1.76 42.63 0.41
C MET A 1 2.88 42.19 -0.54
N ASP A 2 3.53 41.05 -0.38
CA ASP A 2 2.92 39.74 -0.61
C ASP A 2 3.81 38.55 -0.14
N SER A 3 4.45 38.64 1.04
CA SER A 3 5.37 37.56 1.51
C SER A 3 4.67 36.37 2.19
N SER A 4 3.33 36.37 2.30
CA SER A 4 2.55 35.28 2.89
C SER A 4 2.03 34.27 1.86
N SER A 5 2.06 34.60 0.56
CA SER A 5 1.61 33.68 -0.51
C SER A 5 2.67 32.65 -0.92
N GLU A 6 3.97 32.96 -0.82
CA GLU A 6 5.04 32.05 -1.25
C GLU A 6 5.31 30.91 -0.25
N GLN A 7 5.02 31.10 1.04
CA GLN A 7 5.17 30.05 2.05
C GLN A 7 4.04 29.02 2.01
N HIS A 8 2.83 29.42 1.59
CA HIS A 8 1.71 28.49 1.42
C HIS A 8 1.83 27.62 0.17
N ALA A 9 2.41 28.15 -0.92
CA ALA A 9 2.65 27.37 -2.14
C ALA A 9 3.73 26.28 -1.96
N THR A 10 4.74 26.55 -1.13
CA THR A 10 5.85 25.61 -0.90
C THR A 10 5.42 24.42 -0.02
N LEU A 11 4.52 24.63 0.95
CA LEU A 11 4.04 23.56 1.85
C LEU A 11 3.00 22.64 1.20
N GLN A 12 2.19 23.14 0.25
CA GLN A 12 1.28 22.28 -0.53
C GLN A 12 2.05 21.37 -1.49
N SER A 13 3.11 21.87 -2.15
CA SER A 13 3.93 21.08 -3.07
C SER A 13 4.67 19.92 -2.39
N THR A 14 5.09 20.08 -1.13
CA THR A 14 5.74 19.00 -0.37
C THR A 14 4.77 17.93 0.12
N SER A 15 3.52 18.29 0.43
CA SER A 15 2.48 17.33 0.82
C SER A 15 2.03 16.49 -0.37
N ASP A 16 1.89 17.09 -1.55
CA ASP A 16 1.56 16.36 -2.77
C ASP A 16 2.69 15.44 -3.23
N ARG A 17 3.96 15.85 -3.04
CA ARG A 17 5.11 14.95 -3.29
C ARG A 17 5.17 13.76 -2.34
N GLN A 18 4.72 13.89 -1.08
CA GLN A 18 4.70 12.75 -0.15
C GLN A 18 3.53 11.79 -0.39
N ILE A 19 2.43 12.28 -0.96
CA ILE A 19 1.30 11.42 -1.36
C ILE A 19 1.62 10.66 -2.66
N GLN A 20 2.43 11.25 -3.55
CA GLN A 20 2.78 10.61 -4.82
C GLN A 20 3.81 9.48 -4.71
N VAL A 21 4.73 9.52 -3.72
CA VAL A 21 5.68 8.41 -3.48
C VAL A 21 4.98 7.16 -2.90
N LYS A 22 3.80 7.31 -2.28
CA LYS A 22 3.09 6.21 -1.61
C LYS A 22 2.13 5.43 -2.52
N LEU A 23 2.05 5.76 -3.81
CA LEU A 23 1.17 5.10 -4.79
C LEU A 23 1.91 4.40 -5.94
N GLU A 24 3.22 4.60 -6.10
CA GLU A 24 4.00 3.92 -7.14
C GLU A 24 4.66 2.61 -6.67
N GLY A 25 4.57 2.26 -5.38
CA GLY A 25 5.01 0.96 -4.86
C GLY A 25 3.94 -0.15 -4.93
N GLY A 26 2.74 0.14 -5.47
CA GLY A 26 1.58 -0.74 -5.40
C GLY A 26 1.44 -1.74 -6.55
N SER A 27 2.15 -1.58 -7.67
CA SER A 27 1.95 -2.43 -8.86
C SER A 27 2.97 -3.57 -9.00
N GLU A 28 4.13 -3.49 -8.34
CA GLU A 28 5.18 -4.52 -8.44
C GLU A 28 5.08 -5.58 -7.32
N GLU A 29 4.48 -5.22 -6.19
CA GLU A 29 4.27 -6.11 -5.02
C GLU A 29 3.02 -6.99 -5.15
N ASP A 30 1.97 -6.54 -5.84
CA ASP A 30 0.76 -7.34 -6.04
C ASP A 30 0.95 -8.48 -7.06
N ALA A 31 1.91 -8.34 -7.99
CA ALA A 31 2.34 -9.44 -8.87
C ALA A 31 3.23 -10.47 -8.15
N LYS A 32 3.78 -10.10 -6.99
CA LYS A 32 4.56 -10.96 -6.10
C LYS A 32 3.68 -11.72 -5.09
N ARG A 33 2.37 -11.40 -5.04
CA ARG A 33 1.42 -11.93 -4.05
C ARG A 33 0.68 -13.18 -4.48
N GLU A 34 0.57 -13.44 -5.78
CA GLU A 34 0.03 -14.73 -6.22
C GLU A 34 1.17 -15.74 -6.16
N ASP A 35 1.03 -16.69 -5.23
CA ASP A 35 1.98 -17.78 -5.05
C ASP A 35 2.17 -18.49 -6.40
N VAL A 36 3.42 -18.54 -6.89
CA VAL A 36 3.79 -19.16 -8.16
C VAL A 36 3.30 -20.61 -8.22
N ILE A 37 3.27 -21.29 -7.08
CA ILE A 37 2.73 -22.65 -6.99
C ILE A 37 1.22 -22.67 -7.26
N THR A 38 0.49 -21.73 -6.68
CA THR A 38 -0.96 -21.58 -6.91
C THR A 38 -1.25 -21.26 -8.38
N LEU A 39 -0.42 -20.42 -9.00
CA LEU A 39 -0.54 -20.08 -10.42
C LEU A 39 -0.26 -21.29 -11.32
N ILE A 40 0.78 -22.08 -11.03
CA ILE A 40 1.07 -23.34 -11.73
C ILE A 40 -0.10 -24.33 -11.60
N GLU A 41 -0.69 -24.46 -10.40
CA GLU A 41 -1.84 -25.34 -10.17
C GLU A 41 -3.05 -24.93 -11.03
N GLN A 42 -3.33 -23.63 -11.09
CA GLN A 42 -4.42 -23.09 -11.90
C GLN A 42 -4.18 -23.30 -13.40
N ASP A 43 -2.97 -23.03 -13.87
CA ASP A 43 -2.60 -23.20 -15.28
C ASP A 43 -2.59 -24.68 -15.70
N LEU A 44 -2.12 -25.58 -14.84
CA LEU A 44 -2.20 -27.03 -15.07
C LEU A 44 -3.65 -27.51 -15.12
N SER A 45 -4.49 -27.02 -14.21
CA SER A 45 -5.92 -27.34 -14.19
C SER A 45 -6.62 -26.85 -15.46
N LEU A 46 -6.28 -25.65 -15.93
CA LEU A 46 -6.77 -25.10 -17.19
C LEU A 46 -6.30 -25.93 -18.39
N LEU A 47 -5.02 -26.31 -18.43
CA LEU A 47 -4.46 -27.15 -19.49
C LEU A 47 -5.20 -28.50 -19.59
N LEU A 48 -5.41 -29.17 -18.46
CA LEU A 48 -6.13 -30.45 -18.40
C LEU A 48 -7.59 -30.31 -18.82
N ARG A 49 -8.24 -29.19 -18.48
CA ARG A 49 -9.60 -28.88 -18.91
C ARG A 49 -9.66 -28.70 -20.42
N ILE A 50 -8.74 -27.92 -20.99
CA ILE A 50 -8.64 -27.70 -22.45
C ILE A 50 -8.38 -29.03 -23.17
N LEU A 51 -7.49 -29.87 -22.66
CA LEU A 51 -7.21 -31.21 -23.19
C LEU A 51 -8.47 -32.08 -23.22
N THR A 52 -9.20 -32.12 -22.10
CA THR A 52 -10.43 -32.91 -21.98
C THR A 52 -11.51 -32.42 -22.95
N SER A 53 -11.70 -31.10 -23.06
CA SER A 53 -12.64 -30.52 -24.03
C SER A 53 -12.21 -30.75 -25.47
N SER A 54 -10.91 -30.73 -25.76
CA SER A 54 -10.36 -30.95 -27.11
C SER A 54 -10.55 -32.40 -27.55
N ILE A 55 -10.27 -33.36 -26.67
CA ILE A 55 -10.55 -34.79 -26.93
C ILE A 55 -12.05 -35.01 -27.14
N HIS A 56 -12.89 -34.38 -26.32
CA HIS A 56 -14.35 -34.48 -26.48
C HIS A 56 -14.81 -33.87 -27.82
N TYR A 57 -14.27 -32.72 -28.20
CA TYR A 57 -14.57 -32.06 -29.47
C TYR A 57 -14.19 -32.94 -30.66
N ILE A 58 -12.95 -33.45 -30.70
CA ILE A 58 -12.48 -34.33 -31.78
C ILE A 58 -13.33 -35.62 -31.83
N SER A 59 -13.60 -36.25 -30.69
CA SER A 59 -14.35 -37.50 -30.63
C SER A 59 -15.80 -37.37 -31.08
N THR A 60 -16.46 -36.24 -30.79
CA THR A 60 -17.89 -36.05 -31.09
C THR A 60 -18.15 -35.41 -32.45
N ARG A 61 -17.18 -34.64 -32.96
CA ARG A 61 -17.33 -33.85 -34.19
C ARG A 61 -16.63 -34.48 -35.40
N SER A 62 -15.79 -35.51 -35.20
CA SER A 62 -15.00 -36.11 -36.29
C SER A 62 -15.85 -36.76 -37.37
N SER A 63 -15.47 -36.49 -38.63
CA SER A 63 -16.12 -37.10 -39.78
C SER A 63 -15.64 -38.52 -40.00
N MET A 64 -16.56 -39.49 -40.02
CA MET A 64 -16.25 -40.88 -40.37
C MET A 64 -15.82 -40.98 -41.83
N VAL A 65 -14.67 -41.63 -42.07
CA VAL A 65 -14.09 -41.81 -43.42
C VAL A 65 -14.43 -43.20 -43.94
N GLN A 66 -14.91 -43.30 -45.17
CA GLN A 66 -15.04 -44.60 -45.85
C GLN A 66 -13.64 -45.10 -46.23
N LEU A 67 -13.26 -46.26 -45.69
CA LEU A 67 -12.03 -46.96 -46.07
C LEU A 67 -12.22 -47.86 -47.30
N SER A 68 -13.47 -48.24 -47.61
CA SER A 68 -13.81 -49.11 -48.74
C SER A 68 -15.15 -48.72 -49.35
N ASP A 69 -15.20 -48.56 -50.67
CA ASP A 69 -16.42 -48.23 -51.43
C ASP A 69 -17.48 -49.34 -51.36
N SER A 70 -17.10 -50.56 -50.95
CA SER A 70 -18.00 -51.71 -50.83
C SER A 70 -18.87 -51.71 -49.57
N ILE A 71 -18.56 -50.86 -48.58
CA ILE A 71 -19.27 -50.83 -47.30
C ILE A 71 -19.91 -49.45 -47.12
N PRO A 72 -21.24 -49.32 -47.26
CA PRO A 72 -21.91 -48.05 -47.07
C PRO A 72 -21.82 -47.59 -45.61
N LEU A 73 -21.48 -46.33 -45.38
CA LEU A 73 -21.53 -45.72 -44.04
C LEU A 73 -22.96 -45.70 -43.53
N SER A 74 -23.17 -46.24 -42.34
CA SER A 74 -24.39 -46.03 -41.58
C SER A 74 -24.40 -44.59 -41.04
N ARG A 75 -24.92 -43.65 -41.84
CA ARG A 75 -25.31 -42.33 -41.32
C ARG A 75 -26.64 -42.52 -40.60
N PRO A 76 -26.78 -42.05 -39.34
CA PRO A 76 -28.09 -42.03 -38.70
C PRO A 76 -29.05 -41.24 -39.59
N THR A 77 -30.20 -41.82 -39.93
CA THR A 77 -31.26 -41.19 -40.72
C THR A 77 -32.38 -40.71 -39.79
N GLY A 78 -33.09 -39.64 -40.17
CA GLY A 78 -34.15 -39.02 -39.36
C GLY A 78 -33.66 -37.87 -38.47
N ALA A 79 -34.41 -37.53 -37.42
CA ALA A 79 -34.10 -36.38 -36.55
C ALA A 79 -32.72 -36.48 -35.89
N ALA A 80 -32.34 -37.67 -35.39
CA ALA A 80 -31.01 -37.93 -34.84
C ALA A 80 -29.88 -37.75 -35.88
N GLY A 81 -30.17 -38.03 -37.15
CA GLY A 81 -29.29 -37.77 -38.28
C GLY A 81 -29.12 -36.29 -38.59
N ALA A 82 -30.21 -35.52 -38.56
CA ALA A 82 -30.16 -34.08 -38.79
C ALA A 82 -29.35 -33.35 -37.70
N TYR A 83 -29.52 -33.73 -36.43
CA TYR A 83 -28.73 -33.20 -35.31
C TYR A 83 -27.26 -33.66 -35.33
N ALA A 84 -26.99 -34.91 -35.72
CA ALA A 84 -25.63 -35.39 -35.90
C ALA A 84 -24.93 -34.65 -37.05
N ASN A 85 -25.53 -34.60 -38.24
CA ASN A 85 -24.98 -33.96 -39.43
C ASN A 85 -24.80 -32.44 -39.26
N SER A 86 -25.71 -31.76 -38.56
CA SER A 86 -25.56 -30.33 -38.20
C SER A 86 -24.38 -30.08 -37.26
N ASN A 87 -23.95 -31.10 -36.53
CA ASN A 87 -22.85 -31.01 -35.60
C ASN A 87 -21.53 -31.51 -36.19
N MET A 88 -21.51 -32.16 -37.34
CA MET A 88 -20.26 -32.61 -37.96
C MET A 88 -19.51 -31.43 -38.58
N VAL A 89 -18.22 -31.34 -38.30
CA VAL A 89 -17.35 -30.30 -38.85
C VAL A 89 -16.69 -30.85 -40.11
N GLU A 90 -16.54 -30.01 -41.12
CA GLU A 90 -15.84 -30.37 -42.36
C GLU A 90 -14.37 -30.72 -42.04
N ARG A 91 -13.78 -31.67 -42.79
CA ARG A 91 -12.42 -32.14 -42.48
C ARG A 91 -11.37 -31.01 -42.54
N ALA A 92 -11.52 -30.08 -43.48
CA ALA A 92 -10.60 -28.96 -43.64
C ALA A 92 -10.64 -28.04 -42.42
N THR A 93 -11.83 -27.65 -41.98
CA THR A 93 -12.03 -26.79 -40.81
C THR A 93 -11.69 -27.52 -39.50
N MET A 94 -11.96 -28.82 -39.40
CA MET A 94 -11.54 -29.62 -38.25
C MET A 94 -10.03 -29.71 -38.13
N LYS A 95 -9.30 -29.84 -39.25
CA LYS A 95 -7.84 -29.86 -39.23
C LYS A 95 -7.29 -28.52 -38.73
N GLU A 96 -7.81 -27.42 -39.26
CA GLU A 96 -7.44 -26.06 -38.82
C GLU A 96 -7.71 -25.86 -37.32
N SER A 97 -8.89 -26.28 -36.82
CA SER A 97 -9.20 -26.21 -35.39
C SER A 97 -8.32 -27.12 -34.54
N ILE A 98 -7.90 -28.29 -35.03
CA ILE A 98 -6.96 -29.15 -34.31
C ILE A 98 -5.59 -28.49 -34.24
N ASP A 99 -5.13 -27.90 -35.34
CA ASP A 99 -3.83 -27.21 -35.41
C ASP A 99 -3.80 -26.01 -34.42
N GLU A 100 -4.85 -25.18 -34.40
CA GLU A 100 -5.01 -24.09 -33.39
C GLU A 100 -5.02 -24.62 -31.95
N LEU A 101 -5.79 -25.68 -31.67
CA LEU A 101 -5.84 -26.27 -30.32
C LEU A 101 -4.48 -26.83 -29.90
N THR A 102 -3.73 -27.44 -30.82
CA THR A 102 -2.38 -27.93 -30.52
C THR A 102 -1.40 -26.80 -30.26
N ASP A 103 -1.49 -25.71 -31.01
CA ASP A 103 -0.64 -24.53 -30.81
C ASP A 103 -0.92 -23.87 -29.44
N ASP A 104 -2.20 -23.74 -29.06
CA ASP A 104 -2.61 -23.24 -27.74
C ASP A 104 -2.09 -24.13 -26.61
N LEU A 105 -2.15 -25.46 -26.78
CA LEU A 105 -1.63 -26.44 -25.83
C LEU A 105 -0.10 -26.34 -25.67
N ILE A 106 0.63 -26.20 -26.78
CA ILE A 106 2.08 -26.04 -26.76
C ILE A 106 2.47 -24.72 -26.11
N GLN A 107 1.75 -23.64 -26.42
CA GLN A 107 2.01 -22.34 -25.82
C GLN A 107 1.77 -22.39 -24.31
N LYS A 108 0.67 -23.00 -23.85
CA LYS A 108 0.39 -23.16 -22.42
C LYS A 108 1.37 -24.08 -21.70
N ALA A 109 1.86 -25.13 -22.36
CA ALA A 109 2.92 -25.97 -21.79
C ALA A 109 4.23 -25.18 -21.61
N LYS A 110 4.59 -24.33 -22.56
CA LYS A 110 5.76 -23.42 -22.44
C LYS A 110 5.56 -22.38 -21.36
N ASP A 111 4.35 -21.81 -21.24
CA ASP A 111 4.03 -20.87 -20.17
C ASP A 111 4.31 -21.56 -18.81
N ILE A 112 3.79 -22.78 -18.59
CA ILE A 112 4.04 -23.57 -17.37
C ILE A 112 5.54 -23.85 -17.16
N GLU A 113 6.29 -24.19 -18.21
CA GLU A 113 7.74 -24.40 -18.13
C GLU A 113 8.46 -23.13 -17.62
N THR A 114 8.08 -21.95 -18.14
CA THR A 114 8.64 -20.69 -17.64
C THR A 114 8.23 -20.37 -16.21
N LEU A 115 7.07 -20.83 -15.75
CA LEU A 115 6.65 -20.70 -14.34
C LEU A 115 7.45 -21.65 -13.44
N VAL A 116 7.73 -22.87 -13.90
CA VAL A 116 8.55 -23.84 -13.17
C VAL A 116 9.97 -23.31 -12.97
N ASP A 117 10.55 -22.66 -13.99
CA ASP A 117 11.87 -22.01 -13.87
C ASP A 117 11.89 -20.85 -12.86
N ARG A 118 10.73 -20.26 -12.56
CA ARG A 118 10.58 -19.20 -11.54
C ARG A 118 10.41 -19.75 -10.13
N LEU A 119 10.26 -21.07 -9.96
CA LEU A 119 10.16 -21.67 -8.63
C LEU A 119 11.46 -21.40 -7.85
N PRO A 120 11.36 -21.00 -6.58
CA PRO A 120 12.55 -20.85 -5.74
C PRO A 120 13.25 -22.22 -5.67
N VAL A 121 14.57 -22.20 -5.86
CA VAL A 121 15.38 -23.41 -5.76
C VAL A 121 15.13 -24.02 -4.39
N THR A 122 14.76 -25.31 -4.37
CA THR A 122 14.64 -26.08 -3.13
C THR A 122 16.01 -26.13 -2.48
N GLN A 123 16.29 -25.23 -1.54
CA GLN A 123 17.45 -25.39 -0.66
C GLN A 123 17.22 -26.61 0.24
N ASP A 124 18.32 -27.16 0.74
CA ASP A 124 18.28 -28.20 1.77
C ASP A 124 17.46 -27.73 2.98
N GLU A 125 16.60 -28.57 3.51
CA GLU A 125 15.67 -28.22 4.59
C GLU A 125 16.43 -27.75 5.83
N GLU A 126 17.60 -28.34 6.09
CA GLU A 126 18.50 -27.89 7.15
C GLU A 126 19.08 -26.49 6.91
N ALA A 127 19.35 -26.12 5.65
CA ALA A 127 19.90 -24.82 5.30
C ALA A 127 18.85 -23.73 5.49
N PHE A 128 17.62 -23.97 5.02
CA PHE A 128 16.49 -23.07 5.25
C PHE A 128 16.18 -22.90 6.74
N GLN A 129 16.24 -23.99 7.52
CA GLN A 129 16.00 -23.91 8.95
C GLN A 129 17.06 -23.05 9.66
N ARG A 130 18.33 -23.16 9.26
CA ARG A 130 19.40 -22.31 9.79
C ARG A 130 19.23 -20.85 9.38
N GLU A 131 18.86 -20.59 8.13
CA GLU A 131 18.58 -19.24 7.63
C GLU A 131 17.43 -18.60 8.41
N LEU A 132 16.34 -19.33 8.61
CA LEU A 132 15.17 -18.87 9.35
C LEU A 132 15.51 -18.59 10.82
N GLN A 133 16.31 -19.45 11.45
CA GLN A 133 16.79 -19.22 12.82
C GLN A 133 17.67 -17.96 12.91
N GLY A 134 18.57 -17.76 11.94
CA GLY A 134 19.40 -16.56 11.86
C GLY A 134 18.55 -15.30 11.71
N LEU A 135 17.54 -15.34 10.83
CA LEU A 135 16.62 -14.23 10.64
C LEU A 135 15.80 -13.94 11.91
N ASP A 136 15.33 -14.96 12.62
CA ASP A 136 14.61 -14.81 13.89
C ASP A 136 15.49 -14.17 14.97
N GLU A 137 16.77 -14.54 15.03
CA GLU A 137 17.74 -13.95 15.94
C GLU A 137 18.00 -12.48 15.60
N GLU A 138 18.21 -12.17 14.32
CA GLU A 138 18.36 -10.79 13.84
C GLU A 138 17.12 -9.95 14.16
N MET A 139 15.92 -10.51 13.93
CA MET A 139 14.66 -9.83 14.24
C MET A 139 14.52 -9.56 15.74
N LYS A 140 14.98 -10.47 16.60
CA LYS A 140 14.95 -10.24 18.06
C LYS A 140 15.89 -9.11 18.46
N VAL A 141 17.09 -9.08 17.91
CA VAL A 141 18.07 -8.01 18.18
C VAL A 141 17.52 -6.66 17.68
N ALA A 142 17.06 -6.59 16.44
CA ALA A 142 16.50 -5.37 15.85
C ALA A 142 15.28 -4.85 16.64
N ASN A 143 14.41 -5.76 17.12
CA ASN A 143 13.27 -5.38 17.95
C ASN A 143 13.69 -4.83 19.32
N GLU A 144 14.75 -5.38 19.92
CA GLU A 144 15.25 -4.89 21.21
C GLU A 144 15.93 -3.53 21.07
N GLU A 145 16.75 -3.34 20.03
CA GLU A 145 17.33 -2.04 19.68
C GLU A 145 16.24 -1.01 19.41
N TYR A 146 15.19 -1.39 18.67
CA TYR A 146 14.04 -0.53 18.43
C TYR A 146 13.33 -0.12 19.73
N ARG A 147 13.15 -1.05 20.68
CA ARG A 147 12.54 -0.75 21.99
C ARG A 147 13.41 0.20 22.82
N SER A 148 14.73 -0.02 22.85
CA SER A 148 15.68 0.85 23.55
C SER A 148 15.63 2.27 22.98
N ALA A 149 15.75 2.40 21.65
CA ALA A 149 15.67 3.69 20.98
C ALA A 149 14.33 4.40 21.22
N LEU A 150 13.23 3.64 21.25
CA LEU A 150 11.91 4.18 21.55
C LEU A 150 11.81 4.67 22.99
N GLN A 151 12.43 3.98 23.95
CA GLN A 151 12.47 4.41 25.34
C GLN A 151 13.27 5.70 25.49
N GLU A 152 14.47 5.76 24.92
CA GLU A 152 15.32 6.95 24.93
C GLU A 152 14.60 8.16 24.31
N ALA A 153 13.92 7.96 23.17
CA ALA A 153 13.12 9.00 22.53
C ALA A 153 11.97 9.49 23.43
N LYS A 154 11.31 8.58 24.17
CA LYS A 154 10.25 8.95 25.13
C LYS A 154 10.80 9.71 26.33
N GLU A 155 11.96 9.31 26.85
CA GLU A 155 12.62 10.00 27.96
C GLU A 155 13.08 11.40 27.55
N LEU A 156 13.71 11.54 26.39
CA LEU A 156 14.11 12.83 25.84
C LEU A 156 12.89 13.73 25.61
N LYS A 157 11.81 13.18 25.05
CA LYS A 157 10.55 13.92 24.88
C LYS A 157 10.03 14.41 26.23
N ALA A 158 10.02 13.57 27.26
CA ALA A 158 9.59 13.97 28.59
C ALA A 158 10.47 15.08 29.18
N GLN A 159 11.78 15.03 28.97
CA GLN A 159 12.70 16.09 29.39
C GLN A 159 12.41 17.41 28.67
N VAL A 160 12.18 17.38 27.35
CA VAL A 160 11.80 18.57 26.56
C VAL A 160 10.46 19.14 27.07
N ASP A 161 9.47 18.31 27.34
CA ASP A 161 8.18 18.74 27.87
C ASP A 161 8.31 19.42 29.25
N VAL A 162 9.23 18.94 30.11
CA VAL A 162 9.52 19.59 31.41
C VAL A 162 10.22 20.93 31.21
N LEU A 163 11.23 21.01 30.35
CA LEU A 163 11.93 22.26 30.06
C LEU A 163 10.99 23.31 29.46
N LEU A 164 10.10 22.91 28.56
CA LEU A 164 9.08 23.80 28.00
C LEU A 164 8.12 24.32 29.07
N LYS A 165 7.70 23.49 30.02
CA LYS A 165 6.87 23.93 31.16
C LYS A 165 7.61 24.92 32.05
N GLN A 166 8.86 24.62 32.42
CA GLN A 166 9.69 25.52 33.22
C GLN A 166 9.89 26.87 32.53
N LEU A 167 10.20 26.87 31.23
CA LEU A 167 10.36 28.09 30.45
C LEU A 167 9.06 28.89 30.36
N CYS A 168 7.91 28.22 30.19
CA CYS A 168 6.60 28.86 30.25
C CYS A 168 6.31 29.48 31.63
N ASP A 169 6.62 28.77 32.73
CA ASP A 169 6.42 29.24 34.10
C ASP A 169 7.33 30.44 34.41
N ASP A 170 8.59 30.40 33.97
CA ASP A 170 9.55 31.51 34.10
C ASP A 170 9.09 32.73 33.29
N HIS A 171 8.61 32.54 32.06
CA HIS A 171 8.02 33.62 31.27
C HIS A 171 6.77 34.21 31.93
N GLN A 172 5.92 33.38 32.55
CA GLN A 172 4.74 33.85 33.25
C GLN A 172 5.10 34.60 34.54
N SER A 173 6.08 34.10 35.30
CA SER A 173 6.60 34.74 36.51
C SER A 173 7.26 36.09 36.23
N THR A 174 8.13 36.15 35.21
CA THR A 174 8.76 37.41 34.77
C THR A 174 7.73 38.42 34.29
N ARG A 175 6.71 37.99 33.52
CA ARG A 175 5.59 38.87 33.13
C ARG A 175 4.80 39.37 34.33
N ALA A 176 4.50 38.52 35.30
CA ALA A 176 3.80 38.92 36.51
C ALA A 176 4.63 39.92 37.35
N ALA A 177 5.94 39.69 37.47
CA ALA A 177 6.86 40.61 38.15
C ALA A 177 6.90 41.98 37.46
N LEU A 178 7.03 42.02 36.13
CA LEU A 178 7.01 43.26 35.36
C LEU A 178 5.65 43.99 35.46
N ALA A 179 4.54 43.26 35.43
CA ALA A 179 3.21 43.83 35.62
C ALA A 179 3.05 44.48 37.01
N ASN A 180 3.56 43.83 38.07
CA ASN A 180 3.53 44.38 39.43
C ASN A 180 4.43 45.62 39.59
N VAL A 181 5.59 45.67 38.93
CA VAL A 181 6.44 46.88 38.92
C VAL A 181 5.74 48.02 38.20
N SER A 182 5.08 47.76 37.06
CA SER A 182 4.34 48.79 36.33
C SER A 182 3.13 49.33 37.12
N SER A 183 2.46 48.48 37.91
CA SER A 183 1.34 48.92 38.76
C SER A 183 1.81 49.73 39.98
N LEU A 184 2.98 49.43 40.53
CA LEU A 184 3.64 50.25 41.56
C LEU A 184 4.06 51.61 41.01
N GLU A 185 4.65 51.69 39.82
CA GLU A 185 5.00 52.98 39.19
C GLU A 185 3.77 53.85 38.88
N SER A 186 2.66 53.23 38.44
CA SER A 186 1.40 53.96 38.22
C SER A 186 0.76 54.47 39.52
N SER A 187 0.98 53.76 40.63
CA SER A 187 0.50 54.12 41.98
C SER A 187 1.36 55.22 42.62
N SER A 188 2.69 55.17 42.45
CA SER A 188 3.61 56.23 42.86
C SER A 188 3.41 57.53 42.06
N SER A 189 3.07 57.43 40.78
CA SER A 189 2.75 58.59 39.93
C SER A 189 1.41 59.25 40.32
N SER A 190 0.41 58.46 40.76
CA SER A 190 -0.87 58.98 41.25
C SER A 190 -0.77 59.62 42.63
N SER A 191 0.12 59.14 43.51
CA SER A 191 0.43 59.75 44.80
C SER A 191 1.06 61.14 44.66
N LEU A 192 1.90 61.35 43.64
CA LEU A 192 2.51 62.67 43.41
C LEU A 192 1.50 63.74 42.96
N HIS A 193 0.39 63.35 42.32
CA HIS A 193 -0.67 64.29 41.91
C HIS A 193 -1.73 64.57 42.98
N GLN A 194 -1.83 63.76 44.04
CA GLN A 194 -2.71 64.08 45.19
C GLN A 194 -2.03 64.99 46.24
N GLN A 195 -0.70 65.00 46.33
CA GLN A 195 0.00 65.88 47.28
C GLN A 195 0.00 67.36 46.87
N THR A 196 -0.06 67.69 45.57
CA THR A 196 -0.04 69.10 45.12
C THR A 196 -1.38 69.83 45.30
N ASN A 197 -2.48 69.12 45.58
CA ASN A 197 -3.80 69.74 45.80
C ASN A 197 -4.13 70.04 47.27
N ASN A 198 -3.38 69.51 48.24
CA ASN A 198 -3.67 69.72 49.66
C ASN A 198 -2.93 70.92 50.28
N GLU A 199 -1.88 71.43 49.63
CA GLU A 199 -1.14 72.62 50.11
C GLU A 199 -1.78 73.97 49.72
N GLN A 200 -2.76 74.01 48.80
CA GLN A 200 -3.41 75.28 48.42
C GLN A 200 -4.59 75.70 49.31
N SER A 201 -5.05 74.88 50.26
CA SER A 201 -6.23 75.19 51.09
C SER A 201 -5.91 75.92 52.41
N ASN A 202 -4.68 75.83 52.95
CA ASN A 202 -4.36 76.34 54.30
C ASN A 202 -3.80 77.79 54.35
N GLY A 203 -3.76 78.52 53.24
CA GLY A 203 -3.15 79.87 53.18
C GLY A 203 -4.08 81.07 53.43
N LYS A 204 -5.39 80.88 53.66
CA LYS A 204 -6.38 82.00 53.75
C LYS A 204 -7.02 82.16 55.13
N LYS A 205 -6.24 82.28 56.21
CA LYS A 205 -6.74 82.83 57.49
C LYS A 205 -5.65 83.62 58.23
N ALA A 206 -5.26 84.77 57.71
CA ALA A 206 -4.59 85.82 58.48
C ALA A 206 -4.55 87.14 57.71
N LYS A 207 -5.65 87.91 57.71
CA LYS A 207 -5.58 89.38 57.64
C LYS A 207 -6.95 90.02 57.94
N ARG A 208 -6.90 90.91 58.95
CA ARG A 208 -7.87 91.93 59.37
C ARG A 208 -8.97 91.48 60.31
#